data_AF-A0A3A8WIV6-F1
#
_entry.id   AF-A0A3A8WIV6-F1
#
_cell.length_a   1.000
_cell.length_b   1.000
_cell.length_c   1.000
_cell.angle_alpha   90.00
_cell.angle_beta   90.00
_cell.angle_gamma   90.00
#
_symmetry.space_group_name_H-M   'P 1'
#
loop_
_entity.id
_entity.type
_entity.pdbx_description
1 polymer ?
#
loop_
_entity_poly.entity_id
_entity_poly.type
_entity_poly.pdbx_seq_one_letter_code
_entity_poly.pdbx_strand_id
1 'polypeptide(L)' 'MYMFEYTQKRKFNELSGEQKVFMAKVIMNDVKQIALEKNISEQLAYDLYSKGLFGSDRIVG' A
#
# COMPACT_ATOMS: atom_id res chain seq x y z
N MET A 1 -6.94 -15.41 -3.37
CA MET A 1 -5.88 -14.46 -2.99
C MET A 1 -5.49 -13.45 -4.10
N TYR A 2 -5.92 -13.61 -5.37
CA TYR A 2 -5.53 -12.70 -6.47
C TYR A 2 -6.47 -11.52 -6.77
N MET A 3 -7.64 -11.45 -6.13
CA MET A 3 -8.65 -10.43 -6.46
C MET A 3 -8.27 -9.03 -5.96
N PHE A 4 -7.55 -8.94 -4.84
CA PHE A 4 -7.13 -7.67 -4.23
C PHE A 4 -6.04 -6.96 -5.06
N GLU A 5 -5.01 -7.70 -5.50
CA GLU A 5 -3.96 -7.16 -6.37
C GLU A 5 -4.51 -6.67 -7.72
N TYR A 6 -5.46 -7.40 -8.29
CA TYR A 6 -6.02 -7.08 -9.61
C TYR A 6 -6.90 -5.81 -9.57
N THR A 7 -7.67 -5.63 -8.48
CA THR A 7 -8.57 -4.48 -8.31
C THR A 7 -7.79 -3.20 -8.01
N GLN A 8 -6.72 -3.28 -7.21
CA GLN A 8 -5.84 -2.14 -6.94
C GLN A 8 -5.05 -1.70 -8.19
N LYS A 9 -4.55 -2.65 -8.99
CA LYS A 9 -3.82 -2.33 -10.24
C LYS A 9 -4.69 -1.61 -11.27
N ARG A 10 -5.97 -1.99 -11.43
CA ARG A 10 -6.89 -1.29 -12.33
C ARG A 10 -7.17 0.14 -11.86
N LYS A 11 -7.52 0.32 -10.58
CA LYS A 11 -7.76 1.65 -10.00
C LYS A 11 -6.52 2.54 -10.09
N PHE A 12 -5.33 2.00 -9.85
CA PHE A 12 -4.09 2.75 -9.96
C PHE A 12 -3.79 3.20 -11.39
N ASN A 13 -4.12 2.38 -12.40
CA ASN A 13 -3.93 2.74 -13.80
C ASN A 13 -4.90 3.83 -14.28
N GLU A 14 -6.06 3.96 -13.64
CA GLU A 14 -7.06 5.01 -13.89
C GLU A 14 -6.71 6.36 -13.23
N LEU A 15 -5.72 6.39 -12.34
CA LEU A 15 -5.26 7.62 -11.69
C LEU A 15 -4.43 8.50 -12.62
N SER A 16 -4.59 9.81 -12.46
CA SER A 16 -3.70 10.80 -13.07
C SER A 16 -2.27 10.64 -12.53
N GLY A 17 -1.28 11.18 -13.25
CA GLY A 17 0.13 11.11 -12.83
C GLY A 17 0.36 11.67 -11.42
N GLU A 18 -0.32 12.77 -11.08
CA GLU A 18 -0.23 13.38 -9.75
C GLU A 18 -0.83 12.50 -8.65
N GLN A 19 -1.96 11.87 -8.93
CA GLN A 19 -2.60 10.93 -8.00
C GLN A 19 -1.74 9.69 -7.74
N LYS A 20 -1.01 9.20 -8.76
CA LYS A 20 -0.05 8.10 -8.61
C LYS A 20 1.10 8.48 -7.69
N VAL A 21 1.67 9.67 -7.86
CA VAL A 21 2.74 10.20 -7.01
C VAL A 21 2.24 10.40 -5.57
N PHE A 22 1.02 10.91 -5.40
CA PHE A 22 0.40 11.05 -4.09
C PHE A 22 0.21 9.70 -3.40
N MET A 23 -0.38 8.71 -4.07
CA MET A 23 -0.54 7.37 -3.50
C MET A 23 0.79 6.71 -3.17
N ALA A 24 1.82 6.87 -4.00
CA ALA A 24 3.15 6.35 -3.71
C ALA A 24 3.72 6.94 -2.40
N LYS A 25 3.54 8.25 -2.17
CA LYS A 25 3.95 8.90 -0.91
C LYS A 25 3.20 8.34 0.29
N VAL A 26 1.88 8.15 0.17
CA VAL A 26 1.05 7.58 1.24
C VAL A 26 1.50 6.16 1.57
N ILE A 27 1.67 5.30 0.56
CA ILE A 27 2.13 3.92 0.74
C ILE A 27 3.50 3.88 1.44
N MET A 28 4.44 4.73 1.01
CA MET A 28 5.76 4.77 1.65
C MET A 28 5.71 5.26 3.10
N ASN A 29 4.80 6.17 3.44
CA ASN A 29 4.61 6.61 4.81
C ASN A 29 4.04 5.49 5.69
N ASP A 30 3.04 4.75 5.18
CA ASP A 30 2.44 3.62 5.88
C ASP A 30 3.49 2.52 6.13
N VAL A 31 4.29 2.20 5.11
CA VAL A 31 5.38 1.20 5.22
C VAL A 31 6.40 1.59 6.29
N LYS A 32 6.77 2.87 6.36
CA LYS A 32 7.69 3.37 7.39
C LYS A 32 7.10 3.27 8.79
N GLN A 33 5.82 3.60 8.95
CA GLN A 33 5.13 3.46 10.24
C GLN A 33 5.09 1.99 10.67
N ILE A 34 4.70 1.08 9.77
CA ILE A 34 4.67 -0.37 10.03
C ILE A 34 6.06 -0.89 10.40
N ALA A 35 7.11 -0.46 9.68
CA ALA A 35 8.48 -0.86 9.96
C ALA A 35 8.90 -0.46 11.38
N LEU A 36 8.57 0.77 11.80
CA LEU A 36 8.85 1.27 13.15
C LEU A 36 8.03 0.53 14.21
N GLU A 37 6.71 0.41 14.04
CA GLU A 37 5.81 -0.23 15.00
C GLU A 37 6.13 -1.71 15.23
N LYS A 38 6.51 -2.42 14.16
CA LYS A 38 6.81 -3.85 14.20
C LYS A 38 8.29 -4.15 14.42
N ASN A 39 9.14 -3.12 14.46
CA ASN A 39 10.59 -3.25 14.54
C ASN A 39 11.15 -4.20 13.46
N ILE A 40 10.70 -4.01 12.22
CA ILE A 40 11.11 -4.78 11.04
C ILE A 40 11.73 -3.85 9.98
N SER A 41 12.40 -4.42 8.98
CA SER A 41 12.92 -3.62 7.88
C SER A 41 11.78 -3.03 7.02
N GLU A 42 12.01 -1.84 6.45
CA GLU A 42 11.06 -1.21 5.52
C GLU A 42 10.74 -2.12 4.32
N GLN A 43 11.71 -2.91 3.85
CA GLN A 43 11.51 -3.87 2.77
C GLN A 43 10.54 -4.99 3.17
N LEU A 44 10.68 -5.54 4.38
CA LEU A 44 9.74 -6.54 4.89
C LEU A 44 8.36 -5.92 5.14
N ALA A 45 8.30 -4.70 5.65
CA ALA A 45 7.04 -3.97 5.82
C ALA A 45 6.33 -3.72 4.47
N TYR A 46 7.06 -3.37 3.41
CA TYR A 46 6.53 -3.20 2.06
C TYR A 46 6.01 -4.52 1.47
N ASP A 47 6.74 -5.62 1.63
CA ASP A 47 6.31 -6.95 1.19
C ASP A 47 5.03 -7.40 1.90
N LEU A 48 4.89 -7.10 3.20
CA LEU A 48 3.69 -7.43 3.96
C LEU A 48 2.52 -6.49 3.60
N TYR A 49 2.80 -5.20 3.40
CA TYR A 49 1.81 -4.21 2.97
C TYR A 49 1.25 -4.54 1.58
N SER A 50 2.12 -4.86 0.62
CA SER A 50 1.73 -5.25 -0.75
C SER A 50 0.93 -6.55 -0.80
N LYS A 51 1.16 -7.47 0.15
CA LYS A 51 0.36 -8.70 0.35
C LYS A 51 -1.01 -8.43 1.01
N GLY A 52 -1.32 -7.18 1.34
CA GLY A 52 -2.59 -6.79 1.97
C GLY A 52 -2.66 -7.04 3.48
N LEU A 53 -1.56 -7.46 4.11
CA LEU A 53 -1.51 -7.81 5.54
C LEU A 53 -1.57 -6.59 6.46
N PHE A 54 -1.32 -5.39 5.92
CA PHE A 54 -1.47 -4.11 6.62
C PHE A 54 -2.34 -3.10 5.87
N GLY A 55 -2.86 -3.46 4.70
CA GLY A 55 -3.68 -2.60 3.83
C GLY A 55 -5.19 -2.82 3.96
N SER A 56 -5.64 -3.64 4.92
CA SER A 56 -7.03 -4.13 4.98
C SER A 56 -8.04 -3.16 5.64
N ASP A 57 -7.61 -2.04 6.21
CA ASP A 57 -8.52 -1.08 6.88
C ASP A 57 -8.77 0.23 6.11
N ARG A 58 -8.43 0.29 4.81
CA ARG A 58 -8.91 1.36 3.93
C ARG A 58 -10.09 0.88 3.08
N ILE A 59 -11.11 0.32 3.74
CA ILE A 59 -12.47 0.42 3.20
C ILE A 59 -12.86 1.88 3.38
N VAL A 60 -12.84 2.59 2.25
CA VAL A 60 -13.49 3.87 2.05
C VAL A 60 -14.89 3.81 2.68
N GLY A 61 -15.10 4.59 3.74
CA GLY A 61 -16.42 5.11 4.07
C GLY A 61 -16.77 6.23 3.12
#